data_AF-A0A2J9IKV5-F1
#
_entry.id   AF-A0A2J9IKV5-F1
#
_cell.length_a   1.000
_cell.length_b   1.000
_cell.length_c   1.000
_cell.angle_alpha   90.00
_cell.angle_beta   90.00
_cell.angle_gamma   90.00
#
_symmetry.space_group_name_H-M   'P 1'
#
loop_
_entity.id
_entity.type
_entity.pdbx_description
1 polymer ?
#
loop_
_entity_poly.entity_id
_entity_poly.type
_entity_poly.pdbx_seq_one_letter_code
_entity_poly.pdbx_strand_id
1 'polypeptide(L)'
;MTYPQPPTVIVQAGRSVVLAYVLLVLLGWLGVHRMYLGKWITGITLAVLFGVGTATAAILIGWIPLIIWGLVMVWDLVTLPLQVAAFNARERNRAVRQYQRGW
;
A
#
# COMPACT_ATOMS: atom_id res chain seq x y z
N MET A 1 -9.33 -26.50 -31.77
CA MET A 1 -8.32 -25.65 -31.10
C MET A 1 -8.74 -25.52 -29.64
N THR A 2 -8.25 -26.40 -28.78
CA THR A 2 -8.53 -26.36 -27.34
C THR A 2 -7.57 -25.38 -26.68
N TYR A 3 -8.07 -24.30 -26.09
CA TYR A 3 -7.23 -23.42 -25.27
C TYR A 3 -6.82 -24.18 -24.00
N PRO A 4 -5.52 -24.39 -23.74
CA PRO A 4 -5.06 -24.98 -22.49
C PRO A 4 -5.59 -24.13 -21.33
N GLN A 5 -6.45 -24.69 -20.48
CA GLN A 5 -6.95 -23.97 -19.32
C GLN A 5 -5.78 -23.83 -18.33
N PRO A 6 -5.44 -22.62 -17.89
CA PRO A 6 -4.41 -22.45 -16.86
C PRO A 6 -4.84 -23.21 -15.60
N PRO A 7 -3.90 -23.82 -14.87
CA PRO A 7 -4.20 -24.56 -13.64
C PRO A 7 -4.99 -23.65 -12.68
N THR A 8 -6.04 -24.20 -12.06
CA THR A 8 -6.79 -23.55 -10.98
C THR A 8 -5.93 -23.51 -9.73
N VAL A 9 -4.97 -22.59 -9.71
CA VAL A 9 -4.19 -22.28 -8.53
C VAL A 9 -5.14 -21.59 -7.55
N ILE A 10 -5.40 -22.20 -6.40
CA ILE A 10 -6.15 -21.57 -5.30
C ILE A 10 -5.25 -20.45 -4.75
N VAL A 11 -5.29 -19.29 -5.40
CA VAL A 11 -4.57 -18.10 -4.97
C VAL A 11 -5.28 -17.61 -3.70
N GLN A 12 -4.56 -17.52 -2.59
CA GLN A 12 -5.10 -16.98 -1.35
C GLN A 12 -5.74 -15.62 -1.64
N ALA A 13 -6.91 -15.36 -1.05
CA ALA A 13 -7.63 -14.10 -1.23
C ALA A 13 -6.64 -12.94 -1.05
N GLY A 14 -6.39 -12.20 -2.14
CA GLY A 14 -5.40 -11.12 -2.15
C GLY A 14 -5.76 -10.04 -1.12
N ARG A 15 -4.83 -9.14 -0.81
CA ARG A 15 -5.09 -8.04 0.13
C ARG A 15 -6.38 -7.31 -0.27
N SER A 16 -7.24 -7.04 0.72
CA SER A 16 -8.53 -6.40 0.52
C SER A 16 -8.38 -4.89 0.40
N VAL A 17 -8.86 -4.33 -0.72
CA VAL A 17 -8.88 -2.87 -0.96
C VAL A 17 -9.67 -2.15 0.14
N VAL A 18 -10.79 -2.74 0.58
CA VAL A 18 -11.63 -2.22 1.65
C VAL A 18 -10.84 -2.07 2.95
N LEU A 19 -10.06 -3.10 3.32
CA LEU A 19 -9.26 -3.06 4.55
C LEU A 19 -8.18 -1.97 4.45
N ALA A 20 -7.56 -1.80 3.29
CA ALA A 20 -6.56 -0.76 3.10
C ALA A 20 -7.15 0.67 3.15
N TYR A 21 -8.40 0.88 2.70
CA TYR A 21 -9.12 2.14 2.95
C TYR A 21 -9.45 2.34 4.42
N VAL A 22 -9.89 1.29 5.12
CA VAL A 22 -10.13 1.36 6.58
C VAL A 22 -8.84 1.75 7.32
N LEU A 23 -7.71 1.14 6.97
CA LEU A 23 -6.40 1.49 7.53
C LEU A 23 -5.98 2.92 7.18
N LEU A 24 -6.32 3.42 6.00
CA LEU A 24 -6.05 4.80 5.60
C LEU A 24 -6.87 5.81 6.42
N VAL A 25 -8.14 5.51 6.70
CA VAL A 25 -9.00 6.43 7.47
C VAL A 25 -8.69 6.38 8.97
N LEU A 26 -8.45 5.19 9.54
CA LEU A 26 -8.15 5.06 10.98
C LEU A 26 -6.71 5.41 11.33
N LEU A 27 -5.75 5.00 10.51
CA LEU A 27 -4.31 5.01 10.84
C LEU A 27 -3.44 5.53 9.68
N GLY A 28 -4.05 6.10 8.64
CA GLY A 28 -3.34 6.64 7.48
C GLY A 28 -2.50 7.85 7.86
N TRP A 29 -2.86 8.57 8.93
CA TRP A 29 -2.06 9.68 9.40
C TRP A 29 -0.67 9.26 9.93
N LEU A 30 -0.51 8.01 10.38
CA LEU A 30 0.79 7.42 10.74
C LEU A 30 1.46 6.67 9.56
N GLY A 31 0.89 6.69 8.35
CA GLY A 31 1.45 5.98 7.20
C GLY A 31 1.33 4.45 7.27
N VAL A 32 0.45 3.90 8.12
CA VAL A 32 0.34 2.45 8.37
C VAL A 32 -0.31 1.71 7.20
N HIS A 33 -1.14 2.37 6.40
CA HIS A 33 -1.70 1.80 5.17
C HIS A 33 -0.62 1.34 4.17
N ARG A 34 0.53 2.03 4.11
CA ARG A 34 1.69 1.63 3.29
C ARG A 34 2.47 0.46 3.88
N MET A 35 2.45 0.29 5.20
CA MET A 35 3.05 -0.89 5.86
C MET A 35 2.26 -2.16 5.55
N TYR A 36 0.93 -2.05 5.45
CA TYR A 36 0.05 -3.17 5.04
C TYR A 36 0.34 -3.66 3.62
N LEU A 37 0.75 -2.75 2.74
CA LEU A 37 1.22 -3.05 1.38
C LEU A 37 2.69 -3.52 1.35
N GLY A 38 3.33 -3.82 2.48
CA GLY A 38 4.71 -4.30 2.55
C GLY A 38 5.79 -3.22 2.34
N LYS A 39 5.41 -1.94 2.21
CA LYS A 39 6.33 -0.80 2.05
C LYS A 39 6.58 -0.12 3.40
N TRP A 40 7.06 -0.89 4.38
CA TRP A 40 7.23 -0.47 5.77
C TRP A 40 8.12 0.76 5.94
N ILE A 41 9.26 0.81 5.23
CA ILE A 41 10.20 1.96 5.26
C ILE A 41 9.49 3.25 4.91
N THR A 42 8.71 3.25 3.82
CA THR A 42 8.00 4.46 3.38
C THR A 42 6.87 4.87 4.33
N GLY A 43 6.27 3.92 5.05
CA GLY A 43 5.29 4.23 6.10
C GLY A 43 5.93 4.92 7.29
N ILE A 44 7.09 4.43 7.75
CA ILE A 44 7.84 5.05 8.85
C ILE A 44 8.33 6.45 8.46
N THR A 45 8.85 6.63 7.24
CA THR A 45 9.26 7.96 6.76
C THR A 45 8.11 8.97 6.79
N LEU A 46 6.90 8.55 6.40
CA LEU A 46 5.71 9.41 6.46
C LEU A 46 5.27 9.71 7.91
N ALA A 47 5.38 8.74 8.82
CA ALA A 47 5.10 8.94 10.24
C ALA A 47 6.06 9.94 10.88
N VAL A 48 7.35 9.83 10.59
CA VAL A 48 8.39 10.76 11.05
C VAL A 48 8.19 12.14 10.43
N LEU A 49 7.88 12.21 9.13
CA LEU A 49 7.61 13.48 8.45
C LEU A 49 6.38 14.19 9.03
N PHE A 50 5.33 13.43 9.38
CA PHE A 50 4.17 13.96 10.09
C PHE A 50 4.54 14.46 11.48
N GLY A 51 5.22 13.65 12.30
CA GLY A 51 5.63 14.03 13.65
C GLY A 51 6.53 15.27 13.66
N VAL A 52 7.57 15.30 12.81
CA VAL A 52 8.46 16.46 12.65
C VAL A 52 7.70 17.66 12.09
N GLY A 53 6.83 17.46 11.10
CA GLY A 53 5.97 18.50 10.53
C GLY A 53 5.06 19.15 11.57
N THR A 54 4.39 18.34 12.41
CA THR A 54 3.57 18.85 13.52
C THR A 54 4.39 19.53 14.61
N ALA A 55 5.56 18.99 14.95
CA ALA A 55 6.44 19.57 15.97
C ALA A 55 7.03 20.92 15.52
N THR A 56 7.38 21.04 14.24
CA THR A 56 7.86 22.31 13.65
C THR A 56 6.74 23.26 13.24
N ALA A 57 5.50 22.77 13.06
CA ALA A 57 4.31 23.60 12.84
C ALA A 57 3.99 24.46 14.08
N ALA A 58 4.33 23.96 15.27
CA ALA A 58 4.24 24.73 16.52
C ALA A 58 5.12 26.00 16.49
N ILE A 59 6.16 26.06 15.65
CA ILE A 59 7.08 27.20 15.47
C ILE A 59 6.75 27.97 14.17
N LEU A 60 5.52 27.85 13.65
CA LEU A 60 5.01 28.52 12.42
C LEU A 60 5.66 28.12 11.08
N ILE A 61 6.69 27.26 11.06
CA ILE A 61 7.41 26.87 9.82
C ILE A 61 6.96 25.50 9.26
N GLY A 62 6.35 24.63 10.07
CA GLY A 62 5.98 23.26 9.68
C GLY A 62 4.76 23.10 8.75
N TRP A 63 4.19 24.18 8.22
CA TRP A 63 3.04 24.10 7.31
C TRP A 63 3.38 23.46 5.96
N ILE A 64 4.60 23.66 5.47
CA ILE A 64 5.08 23.07 4.20
C ILE A 64 5.07 21.52 4.24
N PRO A 65 5.71 20.85 5.22
CA PRO A 65 5.68 19.39 5.30
C PRO A 65 4.27 18.82 5.54
N LEU A 66 3.40 19.55 6.24
CA LEU A 66 1.99 19.14 6.43
C LEU A 66 1.18 19.19 5.13
N ILE A 67 1.39 20.22 4.30
CA ILE A 67 0.76 20.31 2.98
C ILE A 67 1.24 19.15 2.09
N ILE A 68 2.55 18.89 2.06
CA ILE A 68 3.12 17.76 1.30
C ILE A 68 2.53 16.44 1.79
N TRP A 69 2.45 16.23 3.11
CA TRP A 69 1.85 15.04 3.69
C TRP A 69 0.36 14.89 3.33
N GLY A 70 -0.41 15.98 3.36
CA GLY A 70 -1.82 15.98 2.94
C GLY A 70 -2.00 15.66 1.46
N LEU A 71 -1.13 16.19 0.60
CA LEU A 71 -1.10 15.85 -0.83
C LEU A 71 -0.78 14.37 -1.06
N VAL A 72 0.15 13.79 -0.28
CA VAL A 72 0.46 12.36 -0.33
C VAL A 72 -0.73 11.51 0.12
N MET A 73 -1.52 11.94 1.11
CA MET A 73 -2.75 11.24 1.52
C MET A 73 -3.78 11.20 0.38
N VAL A 74 -3.97 12.32 -0.31
CA VAL A 74 -4.88 12.39 -1.48
C VAL A 74 -4.36 11.53 -2.62
N TRP A 75 -3.06 11.55 -2.89
CA TRP A 75 -2.42 10.71 -3.90
C TRP A 75 -2.58 9.22 -3.60
N ASP A 76 -2.39 8.82 -2.35
CA ASP A 76 -2.58 7.44 -1.93
C ASP A 76 -4.04 7.03 -2.06
N LEU A 77 -5.01 7.89 -1.74
CA LEU A 77 -6.45 7.62 -1.90
C LEU A 77 -6.84 7.15 -3.31
N VAL A 78 -6.20 7.73 -4.34
CA VAL A 78 -6.44 7.40 -5.75
C VAL A 78 -5.62 6.20 -6.20
N THR A 79 -4.37 6.09 -5.74
CA THR A 79 -3.45 5.03 -6.20
C THR A 79 -3.54 3.73 -5.39
N LEU A 80 -4.23 3.72 -4.25
CA LEU A 80 -4.39 2.55 -3.40
C LEU A 80 -4.95 1.31 -4.11
N PRO A 81 -6.05 1.39 -4.89
CA PRO A 81 -6.58 0.20 -5.58
C PRO A 81 -5.59 -0.35 -6.61
N LEU A 82 -4.83 0.52 -7.28
CA LEU A 82 -3.76 0.12 -8.20
C LEU A 82 -2.62 -0.59 -7.47
N GLN A 83 -2.21 -0.07 -6.31
CA GLN A 83 -1.15 -0.66 -5.50
C GLN A 83 -1.57 -2.05 -4.97
N VAL A 84 -2.80 -2.20 -4.49
CA VAL A 84 -3.36 -3.49 -4.03
C VAL A 84 -3.48 -4.48 -5.19
N ALA A 85 -4.01 -4.05 -6.33
CA ALA A 85 -4.12 -4.89 -7.52
C ALA A 85 -2.75 -5.34 -8.03
N ALA A 86 -1.76 -4.45 -8.03
CA ALA A 86 -0.38 -4.77 -8.41
C ALA A 86 0.28 -5.77 -7.45
N PHE A 87 -0.03 -5.70 -6.15
CA PHE A 87 0.45 -6.69 -5.16
C PHE A 87 -0.20 -8.06 -5.38
N ASN A 88 -1.52 -8.08 -5.51
CA ASN A 88 -2.28 -9.30 -5.74
C ASN A 88 -1.85 -9.98 -7.06
N ALA A 89 -1.53 -9.20 -8.10
CA ALA A 89 -0.99 -9.71 -9.37
C ALA A 89 0.41 -10.34 -9.21
N ARG A 90 1.28 -9.77 -8.37
CA ARG A 90 2.61 -10.32 -8.10
C ARG A 90 2.54 -11.63 -7.32
N GLU A 91 1.64 -11.73 -6.35
CA GLU A 91 1.41 -12.97 -5.60
C GLU A 91 0.82 -14.06 -6.49
N ARG A 92 -0.16 -13.73 -7.34
CA ARG A 92 -0.68 -14.65 -8.36
C ARG A 92 0.44 -15.17 -9.27
N ASN A 93 1.30 -14.28 -9.78
CA ASN A 93 2.41 -14.67 -10.66
C ASN A 93 3.52 -15.45 -9.95
N ARG A 94 3.69 -15.28 -8.63
CA ARG A 94 4.59 -16.11 -7.82
C ARG A 94 4.04 -17.52 -7.67
N ALA A 95 2.73 -17.64 -7.39
CA ALA A 95 2.07 -18.95 -7.27
C ALA A 95 2.10 -19.71 -8.61
N VAL A 96 1.88 -19.03 -9.75
CA VAL A 96 2.02 -19.62 -11.09
C VAL A 96 3.46 -20.05 -11.36
N ARG A 97 4.46 -19.22 -11.01
CA ARG A 97 5.88 -19.58 -11.19
C ARG A 97 6.33 -20.73 -10.31
N GLN A 98 5.80 -20.84 -9.08
CA GLN A 98 6.07 -21.97 -8.20
C GLN A 98 5.47 -23.25 -8.77
N TYR A 99 4.25 -23.22 -9.30
CA TYR A 99 3.67 -24.37 -10.00
C TYR A 99 4.51 -24.78 -11.22
N GLN A 100 4.96 -23.82 -12.04
CA GLN A 100 5.81 -24.10 -13.20
C GLN A 100 7.20 -24.64 -12.82
N ARG A 101 7.72 -24.25 -11.67
CA ARG A 101 9.00 -24.77 -11.17
C ARG A 101 8.87 -26.15 -10.51
N GLY A 102 7.65 -26.67 -10.34
CA GLY A 102 7.43 -27.91 -9.62
C GLY A 102 7.90 -27.79 -8.18
N TRP A 103 7.78 -28.89 -7.45
CA TRP A 103 8.53 -29.10 -6.22
C TRP A 103 10.03 -28.90 -6.44
#